data_AF-A0A9K3L7J3-F1
#
_entry.id   AF-A0A9K3L7J3-F1
#
_cell.length_a   1.000
_cell.length_b   1.000
_cell.length_c   1.000
_cell.angle_alpha   90.00
_cell.angle_beta   90.00
_cell.angle_gamma   90.00
#
_symmetry.space_group_name_H-M   'P 1'
#
loop_
_entity.id
_entity.type
_entity.pdbx_description
1 polymer ?
#
loop_
_entity_poly.entity_id
_entity_poly.type
_entity_poly.pdbx_seq_one_letter_code
_entity_poly.pdbx_strand_id
1 'polypeptide(L)'
;MTLLPEGSDRVVTGSMIRFCLSTVPFLAVLVYFIYTAYHRPHFYSQQVEGDDEPLMSLMDILIVFLLFHVLWTLFAVYLVFYIPKRRRFLGRYLDEGETTLGDVIFDESSRMKVLCCRLSYQDHGYAVYPHPNNPHGHVVRKRVRIYQPYTRERVAIVRLPNRPLSGQPKMEIEMDLSLMKKERDTTIKFMTFVSIAWILFALAGAVYTLIQMTRSQDQGFVVGNENAVLGRRLLVVVVGLNVPFCLLCNFIRFLVWRNWMINRGAILENEGDARKLQPTCLYTASSADGSEDAIPYSIMGEDHSYTGTLYSHSATIVANRNKATSGSTGEMNRNMSKKPSTVHLMPMGSLEHESSLV
;
A
#
# COMPACT_ATOMS: atom_id res chain seq x y z
N MET A 1 -14.01 -36.90 14.74
CA MET A 1 -12.63 -37.26 14.35
C MET A 1 -12.26 -36.38 13.16
N THR A 2 -11.81 -35.16 13.42
CA THR A 2 -11.45 -34.15 12.41
C THR A 2 -10.03 -34.42 11.93
N LEU A 3 -9.90 -34.91 10.70
CA LEU A 3 -8.62 -34.98 10.00
C LEU A 3 -8.05 -33.55 9.90
N LEU A 4 -7.03 -33.25 10.70
CA LEU A 4 -6.25 -32.04 10.50
C LEU A 4 -5.46 -32.21 9.19
N PRO A 5 -5.45 -31.21 8.31
CA PRO A 5 -4.73 -31.32 7.04
C PRO A 5 -3.23 -31.28 7.32
N GLU A 6 -2.53 -32.39 7.08
CA GLU A 6 -1.06 -32.54 7.17
C GLU A 6 -0.26 -31.57 6.26
N GLY A 7 -0.94 -30.74 5.45
CA GLY A 7 -0.30 -29.77 4.55
C GLY A 7 0.10 -28.43 5.18
N SER A 8 -0.47 -28.05 6.33
CA SER A 8 -0.31 -26.72 6.94
C SER A 8 1.13 -26.45 7.41
N ASP A 9 1.75 -27.41 8.09
CA ASP A 9 3.04 -27.19 8.78
C ASP A 9 4.21 -27.01 7.80
N ARG A 10 4.13 -27.62 6.61
CA ARG A 10 5.13 -27.48 5.56
C ARG A 10 5.13 -26.07 4.96
N VAL A 11 3.96 -25.45 4.82
CA VAL A 11 3.82 -24.08 4.25
C VAL A 11 4.35 -23.02 5.22
N VAL A 12 4.07 -23.19 6.51
CA VAL A 12 4.57 -22.32 7.59
C VAL A 12 6.09 -22.36 7.66
N THR A 13 6.66 -23.56 7.74
CA THR A 13 8.11 -23.77 7.82
C THR A 13 8.81 -23.21 6.59
N GLY A 14 8.26 -23.42 5.39
CA GLY A 14 8.78 -22.87 4.15
C GLY A 14 8.81 -21.34 4.14
N SER A 15 7.78 -20.67 4.69
CA SER A 15 7.73 -19.21 4.76
C SER A 15 8.76 -18.64 5.75
N MET A 16 8.96 -19.30 6.90
CA MET A 16 9.99 -18.91 7.88
C MET A 16 11.40 -19.04 7.30
N ILE A 17 11.71 -20.16 6.64
CA ILE A 17 13.02 -20.40 6.01
C ILE A 17 13.28 -19.34 4.93
N ARG A 18 12.30 -19.07 4.06
CA ARG A 18 12.42 -18.04 3.02
C ARG A 18 12.69 -16.67 3.63
N PHE A 19 12.01 -16.33 4.72
CA PHE A 19 12.25 -15.08 5.44
C PHE A 19 13.69 -15.01 5.99
N CYS A 20 14.15 -16.03 6.70
CA CYS A 20 15.54 -16.06 7.19
C CYS A 20 16.56 -15.96 6.06
N LEU A 21 16.40 -16.77 5.01
CA LEU A 21 17.29 -16.76 3.84
C LEU A 21 17.31 -15.39 3.15
N SER A 22 16.17 -14.70 3.08
CA SER A 22 16.11 -13.34 2.51
C SER A 22 16.90 -12.30 3.32
N THR A 23 17.21 -12.59 4.58
CA THR A 23 18.00 -11.70 5.44
C THR A 23 19.50 -12.01 5.46
N VAL A 24 19.93 -13.17 4.91
CA VAL A 24 21.34 -13.59 4.89
C VAL A 24 22.26 -12.61 4.16
N PRO A 25 21.89 -12.04 2.99
CA PRO A 25 22.75 -11.06 2.33
C PRO A 25 23.01 -9.83 3.20
N PHE A 26 22.00 -9.36 3.94
CA PHE A 26 22.17 -8.24 4.87
C PHE A 26 23.08 -8.61 6.02
N LEU A 27 22.96 -9.84 6.54
CA LEU A 27 23.86 -10.32 7.59
C LEU A 27 25.32 -10.32 7.12
N ALA A 28 25.59 -10.83 5.91
CA ALA A 28 26.93 -10.88 5.35
C ALA A 28 27.54 -9.48 5.23
N VAL A 29 26.78 -8.51 4.71
CA VAL A 29 27.23 -7.11 4.58
C VAL A 29 27.50 -6.47 5.95
N LEU A 30 26.60 -6.66 6.93
CA LEU A 30 26.78 -6.06 8.26
C LEU A 30 27.91 -6.72 9.04
N VAL A 31 28.13 -8.03 8.88
CA VAL A 31 29.30 -8.73 9.44
C VAL A 31 30.59 -8.21 8.80
N TYR A 32 30.60 -8.00 7.48
CA TYR A 32 31.73 -7.37 6.80
C TYR A 32 32.02 -5.95 7.32
N PHE A 33 30.99 -5.17 7.64
CA PHE A 33 31.18 -3.85 8.28
C PHE A 33 31.74 -3.93 9.69
N ILE A 34 31.36 -4.92 10.49
CA ILE A 34 31.98 -5.17 11.80
C ILE A 34 33.44 -5.58 11.62
N TYR A 35 33.72 -6.45 10.66
CA TYR A 35 35.07 -6.91 10.34
C TYR A 35 35.98 -5.75 9.92
N THR A 36 35.52 -4.88 9.01
CA THR A 36 36.27 -3.69 8.57
C THR A 36 36.47 -2.68 9.70
N ALA A 37 35.48 -2.48 10.57
CA ALA A 37 35.63 -1.65 11.77
C ALA A 37 36.62 -2.25 12.80
N TYR A 38 36.72 -3.57 12.89
CA TYR A 38 37.65 -4.25 13.80
C TYR A 38 39.10 -4.18 13.29
N HIS A 39 39.34 -4.51 12.02
CA HIS A 39 40.68 -4.51 11.40
C HIS A 39 41.16 -3.13 10.96
N ARG A 40 40.44 -2.07 11.36
CA ARG A 40 40.73 -0.68 11.02
C ARG A 40 42.20 -0.27 11.19
N PRO A 41 42.90 -0.59 12.29
CA PRO A 41 44.30 -0.18 12.46
C PRO A 41 45.24 -0.80 11.43
N HIS A 42 44.96 -2.04 11.01
CA HIS A 42 45.78 -2.76 10.05
C HIS A 42 45.63 -2.20 8.63
N PHE A 43 44.39 -1.89 8.22
CA PHE A 43 44.15 -1.26 6.93
C PHE A 43 44.75 0.14 6.85
N TYR A 44 44.73 0.89 7.96
CA TYR A 44 45.38 2.20 8.00
C TYR A 44 46.90 2.10 7.79
N SER A 45 47.58 1.11 8.41
CA SER A 45 49.02 0.91 8.19
C SER A 45 49.36 0.59 6.73
N GLN A 46 48.54 -0.21 6.06
CA GLN A 46 48.74 -0.54 4.63
C GLN A 46 48.55 0.67 3.72
N GLN A 47 47.57 1.54 4.03
CA GLN A 47 47.35 2.76 3.25
C GLN A 47 48.55 3.72 3.34
N VAL A 48 49.20 3.81 4.51
CA VAL A 48 50.44 4.60 4.67
C VAL A 48 51.60 4.01 3.86
N GLU A 49 51.60 2.69 3.63
CA GLU A 49 52.62 1.98 2.85
C GLU A 49 52.41 2.05 1.32
N GLY A 50 51.33 2.70 0.85
CA GLY A 50 51.12 3.02 -0.56
C GLY A 50 50.04 2.22 -1.29
N ASP A 51 49.21 1.46 -0.57
CA ASP A 51 48.01 0.85 -1.16
C ASP A 51 46.86 1.87 -1.21
N ASP A 52 46.43 2.23 -2.43
CA ASP A 52 45.43 3.27 -2.71
C ASP A 52 43.97 2.83 -2.47
N GLU A 53 43.70 1.73 -1.75
CA GLU A 53 42.33 1.29 -1.53
C GLU A 53 41.58 2.26 -0.59
N PRO A 54 40.43 2.83 -1.02
CA PRO A 54 39.70 3.79 -0.21
C PRO A 54 39.06 3.10 0.99
N LEU A 55 39.52 3.44 2.20
CA LEU A 55 38.87 2.99 3.44
C LEU A 55 37.47 3.59 3.57
N MET A 56 36.47 2.74 3.77
CA MET A 56 35.10 3.16 4.08
C MET A 56 35.04 3.89 5.42
N SER A 57 34.34 5.03 5.51
CA SER A 57 34.24 5.77 6.77
C SER A 57 33.45 5.01 7.83
N LEU A 58 33.92 5.03 9.08
CA LEU A 58 33.16 4.53 10.24
C LEU A 58 31.84 5.27 10.42
N MET A 59 31.76 6.52 9.96
CA MET A 59 30.53 7.30 9.99
C MET A 59 29.47 6.72 9.05
N ASP A 60 29.88 6.32 7.85
CA ASP A 60 28.98 5.69 6.87
C ASP A 60 28.50 4.32 7.39
N ILE A 61 29.42 3.53 7.96
CA ILE A 61 29.08 2.25 8.60
C ILE A 61 28.06 2.46 9.72
N LEU A 62 28.26 3.46 10.58
CA LEU A 62 27.31 3.82 11.64
C LEU A 62 25.93 4.17 11.07
N ILE A 63 25.88 5.00 10.02
CA ILE A 63 24.63 5.38 9.36
C ILE A 63 23.91 4.16 8.82
N VAL A 64 24.62 3.21 8.20
CA VAL A 64 23.99 1.98 7.70
C VAL A 64 23.37 1.17 8.85
N PHE A 65 24.09 0.96 9.96
CA PHE A 65 23.52 0.28 11.13
C PHE A 65 22.28 1.00 11.67
N LEU A 66 22.30 2.34 11.74
CA LEU A 66 21.15 3.14 12.17
C LEU A 66 19.95 3.02 11.22
N LEU A 67 20.18 3.01 9.90
CA LEU A 67 19.12 2.80 8.90
C LEU A 67 18.49 1.41 9.04
N PHE A 68 19.30 0.36 9.20
CA PHE A 68 18.80 -0.98 9.47
C PHE A 68 17.99 -1.03 10.78
N HIS A 69 18.46 -0.36 11.83
CA HIS A 69 17.72 -0.24 13.08
C HIS A 69 16.33 0.40 12.86
N VAL A 70 16.25 1.53 12.14
CA VAL A 70 14.97 2.18 11.80
C VAL A 70 14.04 1.26 11.01
N LEU A 71 14.53 0.62 9.96
CA LEU A 71 13.72 -0.27 9.12
C LEU A 71 13.18 -1.47 9.91
N TRP A 72 14.02 -2.11 10.72
CA TRP A 72 13.61 -3.26 11.53
C TRP A 72 12.68 -2.87 12.67
N THR A 73 12.85 -1.69 13.29
CA THR A 73 11.89 -1.16 14.26
C THR A 73 10.54 -0.87 13.63
N LEU A 74 10.52 -0.24 12.44
CA LEU A 74 9.28 0.02 11.72
C LEU A 74 8.53 -1.29 11.39
N PHE A 75 9.26 -2.31 10.95
CA PHE A 75 8.71 -3.62 10.66
C PHE A 75 8.22 -4.35 11.91
N ALA A 76 8.99 -4.35 13.01
CA ALA A 76 8.57 -4.97 14.27
C ALA A 76 7.33 -4.29 14.85
N VAL A 77 7.27 -2.96 14.86
CA VAL A 77 6.09 -2.20 15.30
C VAL A 77 4.87 -2.52 14.43
N TYR A 78 5.05 -2.67 13.12
CA TYR A 78 3.98 -3.10 12.21
C TYR A 78 3.43 -4.49 12.61
N LEU A 79 4.31 -5.47 12.85
CA LEU A 79 3.90 -6.81 13.25
C LEU A 79 3.17 -6.83 14.61
N VAL A 80 3.68 -6.10 15.59
CA VAL A 80 3.18 -6.10 16.98
C VAL A 80 1.89 -5.30 17.13
N PHE A 81 1.79 -4.12 16.51
CA PHE A 81 0.67 -3.20 16.74
C PHE A 81 -0.34 -3.20 15.61
N TYR A 82 0.11 -3.03 14.36
CA TYR A 82 -0.79 -2.85 13.24
C TYR A 82 -1.58 -4.13 12.93
N ILE A 83 -0.91 -5.30 12.87
CA ILE A 83 -1.57 -6.56 12.51
C ILE A 83 -2.66 -6.95 13.53
N PRO A 84 -2.42 -7.00 14.86
CA PRO A 84 -3.46 -7.35 15.81
C PRO A 84 -4.62 -6.37 15.81
N LYS A 85 -4.34 -5.06 15.68
CA LYS A 85 -5.37 -4.03 15.61
C LYS A 85 -6.25 -4.17 14.37
N ARG A 86 -5.64 -4.44 13.20
CA ARG A 86 -6.34 -4.73 11.95
C ARG A 86 -7.20 -5.99 12.09
N ARG A 87 -6.67 -7.07 12.68
CA ARG A 87 -7.41 -8.31 12.91
C ARG A 87 -8.63 -8.11 13.79
N ARG A 88 -8.48 -7.41 14.92
CA ARG A 88 -9.61 -7.08 15.81
C ARG A 88 -10.68 -6.29 15.07
N PHE A 89 -10.28 -5.31 14.26
CA PHE A 89 -11.22 -4.52 13.48
C PHE A 89 -11.99 -5.35 12.44
N LEU A 90 -11.31 -6.28 11.74
CA LEU A 90 -11.99 -7.22 10.83
C LEU A 90 -12.90 -8.20 11.57
N GLY A 91 -12.49 -8.66 12.77
CA GLY A 91 -13.34 -9.48 13.64
C GLY A 91 -14.66 -8.78 13.95
N ARG A 92 -14.62 -7.50 14.33
CA ARG A 92 -15.82 -6.69 14.58
C ARG A 92 -16.78 -6.62 13.39
N TYR A 93 -16.28 -6.63 12.15
CA TYR A 93 -17.17 -6.71 11.00
C TYR A 93 -17.96 -8.03 10.99
N LEU A 94 -17.31 -9.16 11.27
CA LEU A 94 -17.98 -10.46 11.25
C LEU A 94 -18.90 -10.67 12.46
N ASP A 95 -18.54 -10.09 13.61
CA ASP A 95 -19.26 -10.27 14.87
C ASP A 95 -20.43 -9.28 15.03
N GLU A 96 -20.24 -8.01 14.66
CA GLU A 96 -21.21 -6.91 14.86
C GLU A 96 -21.89 -6.47 13.55
N GLY A 97 -21.42 -6.95 12.40
CA GLY A 97 -21.83 -6.40 11.11
C GLY A 97 -23.22 -6.85 10.64
N GLU A 98 -24.02 -5.88 10.19
CA GLU A 98 -25.29 -6.11 9.52
C GLU A 98 -25.04 -6.58 8.10
N THR A 99 -25.76 -7.62 7.67
CA THR A 99 -25.61 -8.19 6.32
C THR A 99 -26.71 -7.69 5.40
N THR A 100 -26.31 -7.27 4.21
CA THR A 100 -27.20 -6.85 3.11
C THR A 100 -26.77 -7.56 1.83
N LEU A 101 -27.69 -7.82 0.91
CA LEU A 101 -27.34 -8.37 -0.40
C LEU A 101 -26.95 -7.24 -1.35
N GLY A 102 -25.89 -7.46 -2.13
CA GLY A 102 -25.46 -6.52 -3.14
C GLY A 102 -24.54 -7.15 -4.17
N ASP A 103 -24.14 -6.37 -5.16
CA ASP A 103 -23.29 -6.83 -6.24
C ASP A 103 -21.84 -6.38 -6.01
N VAL A 104 -20.89 -7.21 -6.44
CA VAL A 104 -19.48 -6.88 -6.44
C VAL A 104 -19.00 -6.86 -7.88
N ILE A 105 -18.68 -5.68 -8.38
CA ILE A 105 -18.27 -5.44 -9.76
C ILE A 105 -16.75 -5.35 -9.79
N PHE A 106 -16.11 -6.23 -10.55
CA PHE A 106 -14.66 -6.20 -10.71
C PHE A 106 -14.25 -5.04 -11.62
N ASP A 107 -13.24 -4.27 -11.20
CA ASP A 107 -12.72 -3.15 -11.99
C ASP A 107 -11.40 -3.57 -12.64
N GLU A 108 -11.45 -4.00 -13.90
CA GLU A 108 -10.27 -4.39 -14.66
C GLU A 108 -9.24 -3.26 -14.81
N SER A 109 -9.71 -2.01 -14.86
CA SER A 109 -8.85 -0.83 -14.97
C SER A 109 -8.06 -0.56 -13.68
N SER A 110 -8.50 -1.12 -12.55
CA SER A 110 -7.84 -0.98 -11.25
C SER A 110 -6.54 -1.80 -11.13
N ARG A 111 -6.23 -2.63 -12.12
CA ARG A 111 -4.90 -3.25 -12.30
C ARG A 111 -3.89 -2.20 -12.72
N MET A 112 -3.60 -1.29 -11.80
CA MET A 112 -2.56 -0.30 -11.94
C MET A 112 -1.22 -1.05 -12.03
N LYS A 113 -0.70 -1.17 -13.26
CA LYS A 113 0.61 -1.77 -13.55
C LYS A 113 1.70 -0.81 -13.04
N VAL A 114 1.94 -0.79 -11.74
CA VAL A 114 3.08 -0.05 -11.19
C VAL A 114 4.35 -0.82 -11.55
N LEU A 115 5.06 -0.30 -12.53
CA LEU A 115 6.15 -0.98 -13.25
C LEU A 115 7.39 -1.29 -12.39
N CYS A 116 7.53 -0.75 -11.17
CA CYS A 116 8.80 -0.80 -10.45
C CYS A 116 8.79 -1.60 -9.13
N CYS A 117 7.64 -2.04 -8.64
CA CYS A 117 7.58 -2.85 -7.42
C CYS A 117 6.45 -3.88 -7.54
N ARG A 118 6.78 -5.17 -7.61
CA ARG A 118 5.85 -6.32 -7.52
C ARG A 118 5.05 -6.39 -6.19
N LEU A 119 4.98 -5.30 -5.42
CA LEU A 119 4.26 -5.23 -4.16
C LEU A 119 2.81 -4.83 -4.40
N SER A 120 1.95 -5.85 -4.40
CA SER A 120 0.47 -5.80 -4.42
C SER A 120 -0.19 -5.44 -5.75
N TYR A 121 -0.34 -6.46 -6.61
CA TYR A 121 -1.57 -6.63 -7.39
C TYR A 121 -2.72 -6.92 -6.42
N GLN A 122 -3.21 -5.90 -5.72
CA GLN A 122 -4.49 -6.02 -5.06
C GLN A 122 -5.54 -5.65 -6.10
N ASP A 123 -6.24 -6.66 -6.59
CA ASP A 123 -7.41 -6.49 -7.41
C ASP A 123 -8.46 -5.72 -6.57
N HIS A 124 -8.93 -4.61 -7.12
CA HIS A 124 -9.98 -3.80 -6.51
C HIS A 124 -11.24 -3.88 -7.38
N GLY A 125 -12.37 -3.60 -6.76
CA GLY A 125 -13.60 -3.35 -7.49
C GLY A 125 -14.56 -2.57 -6.63
N TYR A 126 -15.85 -2.66 -6.97
CA TYR A 126 -16.89 -1.92 -6.29
C TYR A 126 -17.94 -2.86 -5.72
N ALA A 127 -18.28 -2.70 -4.45
CA ALA A 127 -19.50 -3.24 -3.88
C ALA A 127 -20.63 -2.23 -4.07
N VAL A 128 -21.77 -2.70 -4.56
CA VAL A 128 -22.97 -1.93 -4.85
C VAL A 128 -24.12 -2.57 -4.09
N TYR A 129 -24.74 -1.85 -3.15
CA TYR A 129 -25.78 -2.40 -2.27
C TYR A 129 -26.79 -1.33 -1.87
N PRO A 130 -28.04 -1.70 -1.55
CA PRO A 130 -29.06 -0.74 -1.18
C PRO A 130 -28.69 0.00 0.11
N HIS A 131 -29.03 1.29 0.18
CA HIS A 131 -28.84 2.08 1.38
C HIS A 131 -29.77 1.58 2.49
N PRO A 132 -29.26 1.31 3.71
CA PRO A 132 -30.03 0.59 4.73
C PRO A 132 -31.21 1.37 5.30
N ASN A 133 -31.10 2.69 5.35
CA ASN A 133 -32.12 3.55 5.95
C ASN A 133 -32.93 4.32 4.90
N ASN A 134 -32.75 4.04 3.60
CA ASN A 134 -33.43 4.78 2.55
C ASN A 134 -34.26 3.87 1.63
N PRO A 135 -35.59 3.82 1.81
CA PRO A 135 -36.49 3.05 0.94
C PRO A 135 -36.66 3.67 -0.46
N HIS A 136 -36.22 4.90 -0.69
CA HIS A 136 -36.35 5.62 -1.97
C HIS A 136 -35.39 5.14 -3.08
N GLY A 137 -34.73 3.99 -2.89
CA GLY A 137 -33.92 3.34 -3.93
C GLY A 137 -32.48 3.80 -4.01
N HIS A 138 -31.97 4.60 -3.05
CA HIS A 138 -30.56 4.99 -3.04
C HIS A 138 -29.66 3.76 -2.88
N VAL A 139 -28.56 3.75 -3.63
CA VAL A 139 -27.59 2.68 -3.67
C VAL A 139 -26.23 3.20 -3.21
N VAL A 140 -25.56 2.44 -2.36
CA VAL A 140 -24.19 2.72 -1.94
C VAL A 140 -23.23 2.02 -2.90
N ARG A 141 -22.35 2.79 -3.52
CA ARG A 141 -21.19 2.28 -4.25
C ARG A 141 -19.93 2.48 -3.42
N LYS A 142 -19.18 1.41 -3.22
CA LYS A 142 -17.95 1.46 -2.43
C LYS A 142 -16.82 0.70 -3.07
N ARG A 143 -15.62 1.29 -3.07
CA ARG A 143 -14.40 0.58 -3.46
C ARG A 143 -14.03 -0.47 -2.41
N VAL A 144 -13.89 -1.72 -2.84
CA VAL A 144 -13.58 -2.87 -2.00
C VAL A 144 -12.37 -3.62 -2.57
N ARG A 145 -11.68 -4.35 -1.70
CA ARG A 145 -10.62 -5.26 -2.11
C ARG A 145 -11.25 -6.59 -2.51
N ILE A 146 -10.75 -7.19 -3.58
CA ILE A 146 -11.30 -8.42 -4.15
C ILE A 146 -10.16 -9.45 -4.30
N TYR A 147 -10.38 -10.67 -3.80
CA TYR A 147 -9.46 -11.80 -3.99
C TYR A 147 -9.87 -12.69 -5.19
N GLN A 148 -11.10 -12.57 -5.64
CA GLN A 148 -11.66 -13.30 -6.78
C GLN A 148 -11.95 -12.34 -7.94
N PRO A 149 -11.12 -12.32 -9.01
CA PRO A 149 -11.16 -11.28 -10.05
C PRO A 149 -12.31 -11.48 -11.05
N TYR A 150 -13.55 -11.53 -10.57
CA TYR A 150 -14.75 -11.61 -11.38
C TYR A 150 -15.92 -10.90 -10.69
N THR A 151 -16.85 -10.39 -11.51
CA THR A 151 -18.09 -9.78 -11.03
C THR A 151 -19.00 -10.85 -10.42
N ARG A 152 -19.64 -10.53 -9.30
CA ARG A 152 -20.53 -11.43 -8.57
C ARG A 152 -21.78 -10.67 -8.16
N GLU A 153 -22.93 -11.27 -8.38
CA GLU A 153 -24.22 -10.69 -8.03
C GLU A 153 -24.74 -11.28 -6.71
N ARG A 154 -25.56 -10.51 -5.99
CA ARG A 154 -26.26 -10.95 -4.76
C ARG A 154 -25.34 -11.56 -3.70
N VAL A 155 -24.15 -10.99 -3.54
CA VAL A 155 -23.19 -11.36 -2.51
C VAL A 155 -23.59 -10.71 -1.18
N ALA A 156 -23.34 -11.43 -0.08
CA ALA A 156 -23.46 -10.87 1.26
C ALA A 156 -22.44 -9.74 1.47
N ILE A 157 -22.92 -8.51 1.61
CA ILE A 157 -22.17 -7.33 2.00
C ILE A 157 -22.41 -7.06 3.49
N VAL A 158 -21.33 -7.05 4.25
CA VAL A 158 -21.33 -6.80 5.70
C VAL A 158 -20.93 -5.35 5.96
N ARG A 159 -21.75 -4.65 6.72
CA ARG A 159 -21.53 -3.25 7.13
C ARG A 159 -21.59 -3.12 8.64
N LEU A 160 -20.79 -2.22 9.19
CA LEU A 160 -20.92 -1.85 10.59
C LEU A 160 -22.26 -1.14 10.84
N PRO A 161 -22.86 -1.33 12.03
CA PRO A 161 -24.08 -0.63 12.42
C PRO A 161 -23.96 0.88 12.27
N ASN A 162 -25.02 1.53 11.79
CA ASN A 162 -25.09 2.99 11.57
C ASN A 162 -23.99 3.56 10.65
N ARG A 163 -23.35 2.72 9.83
CA ARG A 163 -22.30 3.13 8.89
C ARG A 163 -22.62 2.61 7.49
N PRO A 164 -23.50 3.28 6.73
CA PRO A 164 -23.96 2.79 5.43
C PRO A 164 -22.82 2.66 4.43
N LEU A 165 -21.78 3.50 4.49
CA LEU A 165 -20.60 3.44 3.63
C LEU A 165 -19.57 2.37 4.06
N SER A 166 -19.82 1.63 5.14
CA SER A 166 -18.81 0.70 5.67
C SER A 166 -18.86 -0.68 5.00
N GLY A 167 -19.82 -0.95 4.10
CA GLY A 167 -20.02 -2.26 3.47
C GLY A 167 -18.78 -2.86 2.82
N GLN A 168 -18.57 -4.14 3.06
CA GLN A 168 -17.48 -4.96 2.51
C GLN A 168 -18.04 -6.36 2.22
N PRO A 169 -17.61 -7.05 1.17
CA PRO A 169 -18.13 -8.39 0.89
C PRO A 169 -17.67 -9.37 1.98
N LYS A 170 -18.62 -10.12 2.56
CA LYS A 170 -18.39 -11.01 3.71
C LYS A 170 -17.24 -11.99 3.46
N MET A 171 -17.30 -12.66 2.30
CA MET A 171 -16.31 -13.65 1.91
C MET A 171 -14.89 -13.06 1.80
N GLU A 172 -14.75 -11.79 1.42
CA GLU A 172 -13.45 -11.13 1.33
C GLU A 172 -12.88 -10.84 2.71
N ILE A 173 -13.72 -10.45 3.68
CA ILE A 173 -13.32 -10.27 5.08
C ILE A 173 -12.94 -11.63 5.69
N GLU A 174 -13.73 -12.67 5.45
CA GLU A 174 -13.45 -14.03 5.94
C GLU A 174 -12.15 -14.57 5.33
N MET A 175 -11.88 -14.30 4.06
CA MET A 175 -10.63 -14.66 3.42
C MET A 175 -9.45 -13.89 4.03
N ASP A 176 -9.57 -12.57 4.23
CA ASP A 176 -8.52 -11.76 4.87
C ASP A 176 -8.26 -12.24 6.31
N LEU A 177 -9.31 -12.58 7.07
CA LEU A 177 -9.20 -13.08 8.44
C LEU A 177 -8.65 -14.51 8.51
N SER A 178 -9.06 -15.40 7.60
CA SER A 178 -8.57 -16.78 7.53
C SER A 178 -7.10 -16.84 7.13
N LEU A 179 -6.69 -16.00 6.15
CA LEU A 179 -5.29 -15.74 5.82
C LEU A 179 -4.50 -15.23 7.03
N MET A 180 -5.16 -14.66 8.04
CA MET A 180 -4.51 -14.24 9.28
C MET A 180 -4.58 -15.29 10.41
N LYS A 181 -5.61 -16.14 10.52
CA LYS A 181 -5.95 -16.88 11.76
C LYS A 181 -5.10 -18.13 12.08
N LYS A 182 -4.89 -19.05 11.15
CA LYS A 182 -4.54 -20.45 11.54
C LYS A 182 -3.07 -20.85 11.39
N GLU A 183 -2.36 -20.25 10.43
CA GLU A 183 -0.96 -20.60 10.11
C GLU A 183 0.03 -19.45 10.38
N ARG A 184 -0.50 -18.23 10.58
CA ARG A 184 0.34 -17.03 10.69
C ARG A 184 0.63 -16.57 12.10
N ASP A 185 -0.04 -17.04 13.16
CA ASP A 185 0.28 -16.56 14.50
C ASP A 185 1.65 -17.04 15.01
N THR A 186 2.00 -18.30 14.72
CA THR A 186 3.36 -18.83 14.96
C THR A 186 4.38 -18.11 14.07
N THR A 187 4.05 -17.92 12.79
CA THR A 187 4.89 -17.19 11.83
C THR A 187 5.13 -15.74 12.22
N ILE A 188 4.10 -15.00 12.64
CA ILE A 188 4.19 -13.60 13.06
C ILE A 188 4.99 -13.50 14.34
N LYS A 189 4.79 -14.40 15.32
CA LYS A 189 5.61 -14.43 16.55
C LYS A 189 7.07 -14.67 16.22
N PHE A 190 7.37 -15.64 15.36
CA PHE A 190 8.74 -15.91 14.90
C PHE A 190 9.34 -14.72 14.15
N MET A 191 8.64 -14.16 13.16
CA MET A 191 9.08 -12.97 12.42
C MET A 191 9.30 -11.78 13.35
N THR A 192 8.44 -11.59 14.36
CA THR A 192 8.61 -10.55 15.38
C THR A 192 9.87 -10.79 16.19
N PHE A 193 10.11 -12.02 16.65
CA PHE A 193 11.33 -12.38 17.38
C PHE A 193 12.59 -12.11 16.54
N VAL A 194 12.62 -12.58 15.29
CA VAL A 194 13.74 -12.33 14.37
C VAL A 194 13.92 -10.84 14.12
N SER A 195 12.84 -10.08 13.97
CA SER A 195 12.91 -8.61 13.80
C SER A 195 13.50 -7.93 15.03
N ILE A 196 13.13 -8.35 16.24
CA ILE A 196 13.71 -7.83 17.49
C ILE A 196 15.20 -8.19 17.57
N ALA A 197 15.58 -9.41 17.21
CA ALA A 197 16.99 -9.81 17.15
C ALA A 197 17.79 -8.91 16.19
N TRP A 198 17.22 -8.56 15.03
CA TRP A 198 17.81 -7.62 14.08
C TRP A 198 17.93 -6.20 14.63
N ILE A 199 16.92 -5.69 15.35
CA ILE A 199 16.97 -4.38 16.02
C ILE A 199 18.14 -4.34 17.01
N LEU A 200 18.29 -5.39 17.83
CA LEU A 200 19.36 -5.52 18.81
C LEU A 200 20.73 -5.65 18.16
N PHE A 201 20.84 -6.48 17.11
CA PHE A 201 22.07 -6.65 16.35
C PHE A 201 22.51 -5.33 15.69
N ALA A 202 21.58 -4.60 15.06
CA ALA A 202 21.88 -3.32 14.44
C ALA A 202 22.29 -2.26 15.48
N LEU A 203 21.65 -2.24 16.64
CA LEU A 203 22.02 -1.37 17.75
C LEU A 203 23.42 -1.71 18.30
N ALA A 204 23.71 -3.00 18.51
CA ALA A 204 25.02 -3.45 18.97
C ALA A 204 26.12 -3.10 17.96
N GLY A 205 25.86 -3.29 16.66
CA GLY A 205 26.75 -2.88 15.57
C GLY A 205 27.02 -1.36 15.58
N ALA A 206 25.98 -0.53 15.70
CA ALA A 206 26.12 0.91 15.79
C ALA A 206 26.97 1.36 17.00
N VAL A 207 26.71 0.78 18.18
CA VAL A 207 27.50 1.04 19.40
C VAL A 207 28.95 0.61 19.21
N TYR A 208 29.18 -0.57 18.62
CA TYR A 208 30.51 -1.08 18.35
C TYR A 208 31.30 -0.15 17.41
N THR A 209 30.71 0.26 16.29
CA THR A 209 31.32 1.21 15.35
C THR A 209 31.67 2.52 16.03
N LEU A 210 30.82 3.02 16.94
CA LEU A 210 31.07 4.24 17.69
C LEU A 210 32.23 4.12 18.69
N ILE A 211 32.38 2.95 19.32
CA ILE A 211 33.53 2.64 20.17
C ILE A 211 34.80 2.65 19.33
N GLN A 212 34.79 2.02 18.16
CA GLN A 212 35.95 2.02 17.27
C GLN A 212 36.29 3.42 16.76
N MET A 213 35.27 4.23 16.41
CA MET A 213 35.47 5.61 16.00
C MET A 213 36.12 6.46 17.10
N THR A 214 35.72 6.27 18.36
CA THR A 214 36.35 6.96 19.50
C THR A 214 37.82 6.54 19.63
N ARG A 215 38.10 5.24 19.56
CA ARG A 215 39.47 4.71 19.66
C ARG A 215 40.38 5.18 18.53
N SER A 216 39.89 5.18 17.30
CA SER A 216 40.63 5.65 16.13
C SER A 216 40.96 7.14 16.24
N GLN A 217 40.01 7.95 16.75
CA GLN A 217 40.23 9.36 17.00
C GLN A 217 41.30 9.61 18.08
N ASP A 218 41.27 8.86 19.18
CA ASP A 218 42.27 8.96 20.26
C ASP A 218 43.68 8.59 19.78
N GLN A 219 43.79 7.67 18.82
CA GLN A 219 45.05 7.24 18.23
C GLN A 219 45.54 8.13 17.07
N GLY A 220 44.77 9.17 16.70
CA GLY A 220 45.11 10.06 15.59
C GLY A 220 44.84 9.48 14.19
N PHE A 221 44.16 8.33 14.10
CA PHE A 221 43.78 7.67 12.86
C PHE A 221 42.40 8.16 12.39
N VAL A 222 42.31 9.40 11.93
CA VAL A 222 41.05 10.00 11.45
C VAL A 222 40.98 9.88 9.94
N VAL A 223 39.98 9.15 9.41
CA VAL A 223 39.76 9.04 7.96
C VAL A 223 38.53 9.84 7.58
N GLY A 224 38.70 10.85 6.71
CA GLY A 224 37.60 11.67 6.21
C GLY A 224 36.91 12.50 7.30
N ASN A 225 35.58 12.46 7.32
CA ASN A 225 34.72 13.28 8.21
C ASN A 225 34.31 12.56 9.51
N GLU A 226 35.18 11.70 10.04
CA GLU A 226 34.88 10.92 11.25
C GLU A 226 34.82 11.83 12.49
N ASN A 227 33.68 11.80 13.18
CA ASN A 227 33.46 12.58 14.39
C ASN A 227 32.62 11.79 15.39
N ALA A 228 33.28 11.27 16.44
CA ALA A 228 32.63 10.45 17.46
C ALA A 228 31.56 11.20 18.25
N VAL A 229 31.72 12.52 18.44
CA VAL A 229 30.72 13.35 19.13
C VAL A 229 29.45 13.46 18.29
N LEU A 230 29.59 13.68 16.98
CA LEU A 230 28.45 13.69 16.06
C LEU A 230 27.79 12.30 16.00
N GLY A 231 28.57 11.23 15.90
CA GLY A 231 28.07 9.85 15.91
C GLY A 231 27.26 9.51 17.16
N ARG A 232 27.71 9.94 18.36
CA ARG A 232 26.97 9.78 19.63
C ARG A 232 25.63 10.51 19.58
N ARG A 233 25.61 11.75 19.12
CA ARG A 233 24.38 12.55 18.98
C ARG A 233 23.39 11.87 18.03
N LEU A 234 23.87 11.40 16.87
CA LEU A 234 23.03 10.68 15.92
C LEU A 234 22.46 9.38 16.52
N LEU A 235 23.28 8.58 17.19
CA LEU A 235 22.82 7.34 17.84
C LEU A 235 21.68 7.63 18.83
N VAL A 236 21.86 8.59 19.74
CA VAL A 236 20.87 8.93 20.75
C VAL A 236 19.58 9.47 20.12
N VAL A 237 19.70 10.38 19.15
CA VAL A 237 18.54 10.98 18.47
C VAL A 237 17.78 9.91 17.69
N VAL A 238 18.46 9.10 16.88
CA VAL A 238 17.82 8.06 16.08
C VAL A 238 17.17 7.02 16.99
N VAL A 239 17.90 6.41 17.92
CA VAL A 239 17.35 5.37 18.79
C VAL A 239 16.21 5.90 19.68
N GLY A 240 16.35 7.11 20.22
CA GLY A 240 15.34 7.74 21.08
C GLY A 240 14.05 8.11 20.35
N LEU A 241 14.15 8.65 19.13
CA LEU A 241 12.97 9.10 18.35
C LEU A 241 12.38 8.02 17.44
N ASN A 242 13.13 6.96 17.13
CA ASN A 242 12.71 5.93 16.17
C ASN A 242 11.46 5.16 16.62
N VAL A 243 11.38 4.75 17.89
CA VAL A 243 10.20 4.04 18.41
C VAL A 243 8.92 4.86 18.32
N PRO A 244 8.83 6.10 18.86
CA PRO A 244 7.62 6.92 18.74
C PRO A 244 7.30 7.26 17.29
N PHE A 245 8.32 7.52 16.45
CA PHE A 245 8.13 7.74 15.02
C PHE A 245 7.49 6.52 14.33
N CYS A 246 8.02 5.31 14.56
CA CYS A 246 7.49 4.08 13.99
C CYS A 246 6.04 3.79 14.44
N LEU A 247 5.72 4.07 15.71
CA LEU A 247 4.36 3.97 16.23
C LEU A 247 3.42 4.95 15.54
N LEU A 248 3.84 6.21 15.38
CA LEU A 248 3.07 7.25 14.70
C LEU A 248 2.80 6.89 13.24
N CYS A 249 3.82 6.47 12.48
CA CYS A 249 3.67 6.07 11.08
C CYS A 249 2.69 4.89 10.93
N ASN A 250 2.82 3.87 11.78
CA ASN A 250 1.90 2.72 11.78
C ASN A 250 0.48 3.09 12.20
N PHE A 251 0.35 4.04 13.13
CA PHE A 251 -0.94 4.56 13.55
C PHE A 251 -1.64 5.34 12.43
N ILE A 252 -0.94 6.25 11.76
CA ILE A 252 -1.44 6.99 10.59
C ILE A 252 -1.86 5.99 9.50
N ARG A 253 -1.03 5.00 9.19
CA ARG A 253 -1.35 3.94 8.23
C ARG A 253 -2.65 3.21 8.61
N PHE A 254 -2.83 2.87 9.89
CA PHE A 254 -4.06 2.25 10.38
C PHE A 254 -5.26 3.19 10.24
N LEU A 255 -5.12 4.48 10.53
CA LEU A 255 -6.20 5.46 10.36
C LEU A 255 -6.61 5.61 8.89
N VAL A 256 -5.66 5.68 7.96
CA VAL A 256 -5.93 5.74 6.52
C VAL A 256 -6.68 4.49 6.06
N TRP A 257 -6.20 3.31 6.47
CA TRP A 257 -6.86 2.04 6.17
C TRP A 257 -8.27 1.95 6.77
N ARG A 258 -8.43 2.33 8.05
CA ARG A 258 -9.73 2.35 8.74
C ARG A 258 -10.69 3.33 8.07
N ASN A 259 -10.22 4.51 7.70
CA ASN A 259 -11.03 5.51 7.00
C ASN A 259 -11.48 5.00 5.62
N TRP A 260 -10.60 4.32 4.89
CA TRP A 260 -10.96 3.63 3.66
C TRP A 260 -12.01 2.53 3.89
N MET A 261 -11.87 1.76 4.97
CA MET A 261 -12.84 0.71 5.34
C MET A 261 -14.21 1.25 5.76
N ILE A 262 -14.31 2.41 6.42
CA ILE A 262 -15.57 2.88 7.00
C ILE A 262 -16.24 3.95 6.14
N ASN A 263 -15.49 4.94 5.69
CA ASN A 263 -16.04 6.21 5.22
C ASN A 263 -15.92 6.40 3.70
N ARG A 264 -15.09 5.61 3.00
CA ARG A 264 -14.93 5.76 1.55
C ARG A 264 -16.02 4.99 0.80
N GLY A 265 -16.92 5.74 0.18
CA GLY A 265 -17.97 5.28 -0.72
C GLY A 265 -18.75 6.49 -1.25
N ALA A 266 -19.66 6.24 -2.17
CA ALA A 266 -20.59 7.22 -2.71
C ALA A 266 -22.02 6.68 -2.55
N ILE A 267 -22.96 7.57 -2.28
CA ILE A 267 -24.40 7.29 -2.31
C ILE A 267 -24.90 7.80 -3.65
N LEU A 268 -25.65 6.98 -4.37
CA LEU A 268 -26.13 7.23 -5.71
C LEU A 268 -27.64 7.00 -5.74
N GLU A 269 -28.35 7.80 -6.54
CA GLU A 269 -29.82 7.72 -6.62
C GLU A 269 -30.27 6.50 -7.44
N ASN A 270 -29.51 6.11 -8.47
CA ASN A 270 -29.86 5.03 -9.37
C ASN A 270 -28.76 3.95 -9.44
N GLU A 271 -29.20 2.69 -9.50
CA GLU A 271 -28.31 1.54 -9.66
C GLU A 271 -27.56 1.55 -11.01
N GLY A 272 -28.21 2.05 -12.06
CA GLY A 272 -27.60 2.19 -13.39
C GLY A 272 -26.37 3.10 -13.38
N ASP A 273 -26.38 4.16 -12.56
CA ASP A 273 -25.27 5.10 -12.42
C ASP A 273 -24.14 4.50 -11.58
N ALA A 274 -24.49 3.70 -10.57
CA ALA A 274 -23.54 2.93 -9.78
C ALA A 274 -22.69 1.98 -10.61
N ARG A 275 -23.26 1.40 -11.68
CA ARG A 275 -22.55 0.50 -12.60
C ARG A 275 -21.72 1.23 -13.66
N LYS A 276 -22.07 2.47 -14.04
CA LYS A 276 -21.46 3.21 -15.16
C LYS A 276 -20.36 4.21 -14.78
N LEU A 277 -20.28 4.63 -13.51
CA LEU A 277 -19.32 5.63 -13.05
C LEU A 277 -17.86 5.18 -13.27
N GLN A 278 -17.11 5.97 -14.06
CA GLN A 278 -15.69 5.78 -14.32
C GLN A 278 -14.84 5.98 -13.04
N PRO A 279 -13.68 5.30 -12.94
CA PRO A 279 -12.93 5.11 -11.69
C PRO A 279 -12.26 6.35 -11.08
N THR A 280 -12.25 7.50 -11.76
CA THR A 280 -11.34 8.61 -11.44
C THR A 280 -11.84 9.61 -10.39
N CYS A 281 -13.14 9.66 -10.07
CA CYS A 281 -13.65 10.62 -9.08
C CYS A 281 -14.61 9.95 -8.08
N LEU A 282 -14.08 9.55 -6.91
CA LEU A 282 -14.90 9.25 -5.74
C LEU A 282 -15.33 10.58 -5.11
N TYR A 283 -16.53 11.04 -5.43
CA TYR A 283 -17.16 12.17 -4.76
C TYR A 283 -17.55 11.77 -3.33
N THR A 284 -17.07 12.52 -2.34
CA THR A 284 -17.77 12.64 -1.06
C THR A 284 -19.10 13.35 -1.33
N ALA A 285 -20.21 12.81 -0.84
CA ALA A 285 -21.54 13.35 -1.10
C ALA A 285 -21.59 14.88 -0.90
N SER A 286 -21.92 15.61 -1.96
CA SER A 286 -22.32 17.02 -1.88
C SER A 286 -23.82 17.10 -2.13
N SER A 287 -24.56 17.71 -1.20
CA SER A 287 -25.93 18.16 -1.44
C SER A 287 -25.95 19.04 -2.69
N ALA A 288 -26.77 18.69 -3.68
CA ALA A 288 -26.88 19.41 -4.94
C ALA A 288 -27.78 20.65 -4.85
N ASP A 289 -28.52 20.84 -3.76
CA ASP A 289 -29.58 21.83 -3.68
C ASP A 289 -29.24 23.08 -2.86
N GLY A 290 -28.03 23.18 -2.30
CA GLY A 290 -27.69 24.30 -1.43
C GLY A 290 -28.57 24.40 -0.17
N SER A 291 -29.47 23.44 0.05
CA SER A 291 -30.16 23.22 1.31
C SER A 291 -29.17 22.62 2.29
N GLU A 292 -29.07 23.26 3.45
CA GLU A 292 -28.44 22.72 4.65
C GLU A 292 -29.23 21.52 5.19
N ASP A 293 -29.45 20.50 4.37
CA ASP A 293 -30.11 19.27 4.80
C ASP A 293 -29.12 18.47 5.65
N ALA A 294 -29.12 18.79 6.94
CA ALA A 294 -28.42 18.07 7.97
C ALA A 294 -28.89 16.62 7.96
N ILE A 295 -28.01 15.70 7.55
CA ILE A 295 -28.27 14.25 7.66
C ILE A 295 -28.14 13.90 9.15
N PRO A 296 -29.21 13.52 9.84
CA PRO A 296 -29.10 13.15 11.25
C PRO A 296 -28.32 11.84 11.34
N TYR A 297 -27.30 11.83 12.19
CA TYR A 297 -26.65 10.59 12.60
C TYR A 297 -26.43 10.64 14.12
N SER A 298 -26.72 9.54 14.81
CA SER A 298 -26.48 9.42 16.24
C SER A 298 -25.13 8.75 16.48
N ILE A 299 -24.24 9.41 17.23
CA ILE A 299 -23.05 8.79 17.80
C ILE A 299 -23.28 8.75 19.31
N MET A 300 -23.36 7.54 19.86
CA MET A 300 -23.36 7.31 21.31
C MET A 300 -24.50 7.99 22.08
N GLY A 301 -25.72 8.01 21.54
CA GLY A 301 -26.93 8.33 22.32
C GLY A 301 -27.13 9.81 22.65
N GLU A 302 -26.37 10.72 22.03
CA GLU A 302 -26.67 12.15 22.03
C GLU A 302 -27.08 12.58 20.60
N ASP A 303 -28.21 13.29 20.52
CA ASP A 303 -28.75 13.84 19.28
C ASP A 303 -27.94 15.08 18.86
N HIS A 304 -26.85 14.88 18.13
CA HIS A 304 -26.11 15.97 17.49
C HIS A 304 -26.21 15.89 15.96
N SER A 305 -26.64 16.97 15.32
CA SER A 305 -26.60 17.15 13.86
C SER A 305 -25.26 17.77 13.44
N TYR A 306 -24.58 17.19 12.46
CA TYR A 306 -23.34 17.76 11.92
C TYR A 306 -23.62 18.95 11.00
N THR A 307 -23.37 20.16 11.49
CA THR A 307 -23.43 21.43 10.74
C THR A 307 -22.02 21.86 10.31
N GLY A 308 -21.32 21.01 9.57
CA GLY A 308 -19.99 21.31 9.03
C GLY A 308 -19.97 21.27 7.51
N THR A 309 -19.66 22.40 6.87
CA THR A 309 -19.39 22.46 5.42
C THR A 309 -18.13 21.66 5.09
N LEU A 310 -18.27 20.55 4.36
CA LEU A 310 -17.14 19.86 3.75
C LEU A 310 -16.60 20.72 2.60
N TYR A 311 -15.28 20.95 2.57
CA TYR A 311 -14.61 21.65 1.48
C TYR A 311 -14.91 20.97 0.13
N SER A 312 -15.61 21.69 -0.73
CA SER A 312 -15.90 21.26 -2.10
C SER A 312 -14.73 21.63 -3.02
N HIS A 313 -14.14 20.63 -3.65
CA HIS A 313 -13.39 20.84 -4.90
C HIS A 313 -14.33 20.48 -6.05
N SER A 314 -15.12 21.45 -6.51
CA SER A 314 -15.99 21.28 -7.67
C SER A 314 -15.22 21.56 -8.96
N ALA A 315 -15.11 20.56 -9.85
CA ALA A 315 -14.85 20.78 -11.27
C ALA A 315 -16.14 20.48 -12.03
N THR A 316 -16.73 21.52 -12.63
CA THR A 316 -18.00 21.44 -13.37
C THR A 316 -17.75 20.77 -14.73
N ILE A 317 -18.32 19.58 -14.96
CA ILE A 317 -18.37 18.97 -16.30
C ILE A 317 -19.64 19.48 -16.98
N VAL A 318 -19.46 20.39 -17.95
CA VAL A 318 -20.51 20.79 -18.89
C VAL A 318 -20.83 19.59 -19.78
N ALA A 319 -22.00 18.98 -19.57
CA ALA A 319 -22.51 17.95 -20.45
C ALA A 319 -22.85 18.55 -21.82
N ASN A 320 -22.03 18.24 -22.82
CA ASN A 320 -22.23 18.70 -24.20
C ASN A 320 -23.34 17.86 -24.85
N ARG A 321 -24.59 18.30 -24.70
CA ARG A 321 -25.78 17.70 -25.30
C ARG A 321 -26.41 18.75 -26.24
N ASN A 322 -26.16 18.63 -27.55
CA ASN A 322 -27.07 18.95 -28.69
C ASN A 322 -26.35 19.30 -30.02
N LYS A 323 -26.51 18.42 -31.02
CA LYS A 323 -26.68 18.66 -32.48
C LYS A 323 -26.77 17.25 -33.10
N ALA A 324 -27.84 16.78 -33.72
CA ALA A 324 -28.61 17.40 -34.80
C ALA A 324 -30.03 16.79 -34.94
N THR A 325 -31.03 17.66 -34.82
CA THR A 325 -32.15 17.92 -35.76
C THR A 325 -32.88 16.77 -36.47
N SER A 326 -34.18 16.70 -36.16
CA SER A 326 -35.30 16.21 -36.99
C SER A 326 -35.57 17.11 -38.21
N GLY A 327 -35.99 16.52 -39.35
CA GLY A 327 -36.72 17.28 -40.38
C GLY A 327 -36.76 16.68 -41.80
N SER A 328 -37.85 15.96 -42.08
CA SER A 328 -38.63 15.96 -43.33
C SER A 328 -38.16 15.22 -44.61
N THR A 329 -39.18 14.66 -45.25
CA THR A 329 -39.35 13.79 -46.42
C THR A 329 -39.01 14.38 -47.79
N GLY A 330 -38.63 13.50 -48.73
CA GLY A 330 -38.68 13.76 -50.18
C GLY A 330 -38.09 12.62 -51.02
N GLU A 331 -38.95 11.85 -51.68
CA GLU A 331 -38.61 10.93 -52.79
C GLU A 331 -37.96 11.69 -53.97
N MET A 332 -37.00 11.10 -54.69
CA MET A 332 -37.11 10.78 -56.14
C MET A 332 -35.82 10.13 -56.71
N ASN A 333 -36.05 9.20 -57.65
CA ASN A 333 -35.13 8.43 -58.49
C ASN A 333 -34.03 9.20 -59.26
N ARG A 334 -32.84 8.57 -59.47
CA ARG A 334 -32.36 8.07 -60.78
C ARG A 334 -30.87 7.64 -60.80
N ASN A 335 -30.66 6.41 -61.27
CA ASN A 335 -29.72 5.92 -62.30
C ASN A 335 -28.21 6.27 -62.34
N MET A 336 -27.44 5.17 -62.38
CA MET A 336 -26.28 4.83 -63.22
C MET A 336 -24.98 5.64 -63.11
N SER A 337 -23.88 4.97 -62.70
CA SER A 337 -22.80 4.59 -63.64
C SER A 337 -21.73 3.70 -62.98
N LYS A 338 -21.31 2.68 -63.74
CA LYS A 338 -20.07 1.86 -63.62
C LYS A 338 -18.83 2.80 -63.61
N LYS A 339 -17.59 2.48 -63.19
CA LYS A 339 -16.74 1.26 -63.09
C LYS A 339 -15.39 1.70 -62.39
N PRO A 340 -14.24 0.97 -62.40
CA PRO A 340 -13.54 0.52 -61.18
C PRO A 340 -12.05 0.94 -61.03
N SER A 341 -11.39 0.34 -60.01
CA SER A 341 -9.93 0.14 -59.83
C SER A 341 -9.12 1.37 -59.40
N THR A 342 -8.18 1.29 -58.45
CA THR A 342 -6.83 0.75 -58.71
C THR A 342 -6.04 0.52 -57.39
N VAL A 343 -5.30 -0.58 -57.38
CA VAL A 343 -4.31 -1.04 -56.40
C VAL A 343 -3.00 -0.26 -56.57
N HIS A 344 -2.32 0.14 -55.50
CA HIS A 344 -0.87 0.34 -55.55
C HIS A 344 -0.17 -0.14 -54.27
N LEU A 345 0.76 -1.07 -54.50
CA LEU A 345 1.77 -1.60 -53.60
C LEU A 345 2.96 -0.62 -53.45
N MET A 346 3.65 -0.79 -52.30
CA MET A 346 4.99 -0.39 -51.80
C MET A 346 6.06 0.14 -52.80
N PRO A 347 7.08 0.87 -52.30
CA PRO A 347 8.34 0.26 -51.80
C PRO A 347 8.88 0.93 -50.50
N MET A 348 9.39 0.21 -49.49
CA MET A 348 10.77 -0.28 -49.33
C MET A 348 11.87 0.70 -49.79
N GLY A 349 12.51 1.34 -48.82
CA GLY A 349 13.74 2.11 -49.00
C GLY A 349 14.66 1.91 -47.80
N SER A 350 15.56 0.93 -47.92
CA SER A 350 16.77 0.78 -47.13
C SER A 350 17.85 1.73 -47.66
N LEU A 351 18.66 2.34 -46.79
CA LEU A 351 20.04 2.72 -47.09
C LEU A 351 20.85 2.84 -45.79
N GLU A 352 21.92 2.04 -45.75
CA GLU A 352 23.20 2.21 -45.04
C GLU A 352 23.79 3.60 -45.37
N HIS A 353 24.77 4.23 -44.72
CA HIS A 353 25.95 3.94 -43.90
C HIS A 353 26.25 5.31 -43.20
N GLU A 354 26.91 5.42 -42.06
CA GLU A 354 28.35 5.69 -41.99
C GLU A 354 28.83 5.75 -40.53
N SER A 355 30.03 5.21 -40.35
CA SER A 355 30.96 5.25 -39.23
C SER A 355 31.74 6.56 -39.14
N SER A 356 32.06 7.05 -37.94
CA SER A 356 33.45 7.35 -37.51
C SER A 356 33.55 8.04 -36.14
N LEU A 357 34.38 7.43 -35.29
CA LEU A 357 35.26 7.96 -34.24
C LEU A 357 35.45 9.48 -34.12
N VAL A 358 35.35 9.99 -32.88
CA VAL A 358 36.45 10.64 -32.12
C VAL A 358 36.35 10.19 -30.67
#